data_AF-A0A250B8Z6-F1
#
_entry.id   AF-A0A250B8Z6-F1
#
_cell.length_a   1.000
_cell.length_b   1.000
_cell.length_c   1.000
_cell.angle_alpha   90.00
_cell.angle_beta   90.00
_cell.angle_gamma   90.00
#
_symmetry.space_group_name_H-M   'P 1'
#
loop_
_entity.id
_entity.type
_entity.pdbx_description
1 polymer ?
#
loop_
_entity_poly.entity_id
_entity_poly.type
_entity_poly.pdbx_seq_one_letter_code
_entity_poly.pdbx_strand_id
1 'polypeptide(L)'
;MMMARFHKGPSALTYIWFYYQVRGHGPWDYKNQNGRLYANFGNFNYGAAGHAAGITDDILLRGAGWAQRQTGTSRPEYGSWYDSAPYGDDPDDQYWIRAGIEYAKRAGF
;
A
#
# COMPACT_ATOMS: atom_id res chain seq x y z
N MET A 1 7.19 -10.12 21.55
CA MET A 1 6.85 -8.97 22.42
C MET A 1 5.53 -8.41 21.91
N MET A 2 4.45 -8.65 22.64
CA MET A 2 3.08 -8.33 22.23
C MET A 2 2.82 -6.86 22.62
N MET A 3 2.95 -5.93 21.67
CA MET A 3 2.61 -4.54 21.93
C MET A 3 1.08 -4.44 22.03
N ALA A 4 0.63 -4.06 23.21
CA ALA A 4 -0.75 -4.02 23.63
C ALA A 4 -1.60 -3.08 22.76
N ARG A 5 -2.79 -3.58 22.42
CA ARG A 5 -3.93 -2.90 21.78
C ARG A 5 -4.48 -1.74 22.64
N PHE A 6 -3.79 -0.60 22.67
CA PHE A 6 -4.32 0.64 23.27
C PHE A 6 -4.29 1.87 22.36
N HIS A 7 -4.23 1.67 21.03
CA HIS A 7 -4.37 2.76 20.07
C HIS A 7 -5.48 2.41 19.07
N LYS A 8 -6.46 3.30 18.89
CA LYS A 8 -7.57 3.15 17.94
C LYS A 8 -7.12 3.33 16.47
N GLY A 9 -5.93 2.83 16.13
CA GLY A 9 -5.30 3.04 14.83
C GLY A 9 -3.78 3.30 14.95
N PRO A 10 -3.09 3.41 13.81
CA PRO A 10 -1.65 3.60 13.74
C PRO A 10 -1.28 5.01 14.20
N SER A 11 -0.11 5.14 14.83
CA SER A 11 0.41 6.45 15.27
C SER A 11 0.88 7.29 14.07
N ALA A 12 1.05 8.60 14.25
CA ALA A 12 1.68 9.45 13.24
C ALA A 12 3.09 8.95 12.85
N LEU A 13 3.85 8.43 13.82
CA LEU A 13 5.17 7.83 13.58
C LEU A 13 5.06 6.56 12.71
N THR A 14 4.00 5.79 12.85
CA THR A 14 3.74 4.61 12.01
C THR A 14 3.54 5.02 10.54
N TYR A 15 2.76 6.07 10.28
CA TYR A 15 2.59 6.59 8.92
C TYR A 15 3.89 7.12 8.32
N ILE A 16 4.65 7.89 9.11
CA ILE A 16 5.95 8.44 8.66
C ILE A 16 6.91 7.29 8.32
N TRP A 17 7.05 6.33 9.23
CA TRP A 17 7.89 5.16 9.02
C TRP A 17 7.47 4.40 7.75
N PHE A 18 6.17 4.10 7.61
CA PHE A 18 5.65 3.34 6.48
C PHE A 18 5.89 4.06 5.15
N TYR A 19 5.64 5.37 5.09
CA TYR A 19 5.94 6.19 3.92
C TYR A 19 7.41 6.10 3.51
N TYR A 20 8.33 6.19 4.46
CA TYR A 20 9.77 6.06 4.17
C TYR A 20 10.17 4.66 3.71
N GLN A 21 9.44 3.60 4.11
CA GLN A 21 9.66 2.25 3.59
C GLN A 21 9.26 2.14 2.11
N VAL A 22 8.07 2.65 1.75
CA VAL A 22 7.39 2.34 0.49
C VAL A 22 7.58 3.36 -0.63
N ARG A 23 8.05 4.58 -0.32
CA ARG A 23 8.27 5.62 -1.34
C ARG A 23 9.28 5.17 -2.40
N GLY A 24 9.25 5.81 -3.57
CA GLY A 24 10.26 5.60 -4.62
C GLY A 24 11.70 5.78 -4.08
N HIS A 25 12.59 4.86 -4.45
CA HIS A 25 13.94 4.69 -3.91
C HIS A 25 14.02 4.42 -2.39
N GLY A 26 12.89 4.07 -1.77
CA GLY A 26 12.84 3.56 -0.40
C GLY A 26 13.23 2.09 -0.31
N PRO A 27 13.43 1.56 0.91
CA PRO A 27 13.81 0.17 1.15
C PRO A 27 12.91 -0.87 0.48
N TRP A 28 11.62 -0.59 0.29
CA TRP A 28 10.66 -1.52 -0.31
C TRP A 28 10.28 -1.18 -1.76
N ASP A 29 11.11 -0.37 -2.44
CA ASP A 29 11.02 -0.19 -3.88
C ASP A 29 11.63 -1.39 -4.62
N TYR A 30 11.01 -2.56 -4.46
CA TYR A 30 11.52 -3.83 -4.99
C TYR A 30 11.59 -3.84 -6.52
N LYS A 31 10.69 -3.11 -7.19
CA LYS A 31 10.68 -3.00 -8.65
C LYS A 31 11.99 -2.39 -9.17
N ASN A 32 12.47 -1.32 -8.53
CA ASN A 32 13.69 -0.65 -8.95
C ASN A 32 14.94 -1.32 -8.38
N GLN A 33 14.87 -1.94 -7.19
CA GLN A 33 16.01 -2.61 -6.56
C GLN A 33 16.28 -4.02 -7.09
N ASN A 34 15.24 -4.79 -7.38
CA ASN A 34 15.32 -6.21 -7.72
C ASN A 34 14.82 -6.52 -9.15
N GLY A 35 14.21 -5.54 -9.82
CA GLY A 35 13.76 -5.65 -11.20
C GLY A 35 12.23 -5.69 -11.36
N ARG A 36 11.77 -5.43 -12.58
CA ARG A 36 10.35 -5.19 -12.88
C ARG A 36 9.41 -6.36 -12.53
N LEU A 37 9.94 -7.59 -12.50
CA LEU A 37 9.18 -8.79 -12.10
C LEU A 37 8.70 -8.76 -10.64
N TYR A 38 9.29 -7.90 -9.79
CA TYR A 38 8.90 -7.72 -8.40
C TYR A 38 7.84 -6.63 -8.17
N ALA A 39 7.28 -6.03 -9.23
CA ALA A 39 6.23 -5.01 -9.09
C ALA A 39 5.02 -5.55 -8.29
N ASN A 40 4.50 -6.71 -8.70
CA ASN A 40 3.37 -7.37 -8.04
C ASN A 40 3.69 -7.72 -6.58
N PHE A 41 4.92 -8.18 -6.31
CA PHE A 41 5.37 -8.46 -4.95
C PHE A 41 5.42 -7.18 -4.09
N GLY A 42 5.87 -6.06 -4.65
CA GLY A 42 5.89 -4.78 -3.95
C GLY A 42 4.49 -4.30 -3.57
N ASN A 43 3.53 -4.40 -4.49
CA ASN A 43 2.13 -4.07 -4.24
C ASN A 43 1.51 -4.99 -3.18
N PHE A 44 1.79 -6.30 -3.26
CA PHE A 44 1.39 -7.26 -2.23
C PHE A 44 1.98 -6.92 -0.86
N ASN A 45 3.28 -6.65 -0.79
CA ASN A 45 3.96 -6.29 0.46
C ASN A 45 3.44 -4.97 1.05
N TYR A 46 3.16 -3.96 0.20
CA TYR A 46 2.53 -2.71 0.62
C TYR A 46 1.20 -2.96 1.32
N GLY A 47 0.32 -3.76 0.72
CA GLY A 47 -0.97 -4.12 1.31
C GLY A 47 -0.83 -4.91 2.61
N ALA A 48 0.01 -5.96 2.61
CA ALA A 48 0.19 -6.85 3.75
C ALA A 48 0.83 -6.13 4.95
N ALA A 49 1.98 -5.48 4.74
CA ALA A 49 2.71 -4.79 5.79
C ALA A 49 1.95 -3.55 6.29
N GLY A 50 1.27 -2.83 5.40
CA GLY A 50 0.45 -1.68 5.76
C GLY A 50 -0.71 -2.06 6.69
N HIS A 51 -1.44 -3.11 6.34
CA HIS A 51 -2.53 -3.63 7.16
C HIS A 51 -2.01 -4.14 8.51
N ALA A 52 -0.91 -4.91 8.50
CA ALA A 52 -0.27 -5.40 9.72
C ALA A 52 0.27 -4.29 10.63
N ALA A 53 0.64 -3.14 10.07
CA ALA A 53 1.01 -1.93 10.81
C ALA A 53 -0.21 -1.16 11.38
N GLY A 54 -1.43 -1.64 11.11
CA GLY A 54 -2.69 -1.05 11.56
C GLY A 54 -3.25 0.03 10.63
N ILE A 55 -2.65 0.27 9.47
CA ILE A 55 -3.19 1.23 8.49
C ILE A 55 -4.44 0.62 7.86
N THR A 56 -5.54 1.38 7.89
CA THR A 56 -6.82 0.92 7.33
C THR A 56 -6.71 0.66 5.83
N ASP A 57 -7.40 -0.38 5.35
CA ASP A 57 -7.44 -0.77 3.93
C ASP A 57 -7.72 0.41 3.00
N ASP A 58 -8.70 1.25 3.32
CA ASP A 58 -9.06 2.40 2.48
C ASP A 58 -7.91 3.41 2.32
N ILE A 59 -7.10 3.63 3.36
CA ILE A 59 -5.92 4.51 3.27
C ILE A 59 -4.86 3.89 2.39
N LEU A 60 -4.66 2.57 2.46
CA LEU A 60 -3.69 1.86 1.59
C LEU A 60 -4.12 1.96 0.12
N LEU A 61 -5.36 1.58 -0.17
CA LEU A 61 -5.88 1.56 -1.55
C LEU A 61 -5.90 2.97 -2.18
N ARG A 62 -6.27 3.99 -1.42
CA ARG A 62 -6.25 5.39 -1.90
C ARG A 62 -4.83 5.96 -1.96
N GLY A 63 -3.96 5.57 -1.03
CA GLY A 63 -2.56 5.98 -0.99
C GLY A 63 -1.77 5.51 -2.21
N ALA A 64 -2.03 4.27 -2.67
CA ALA A 64 -1.46 3.74 -3.90
C ALA A 64 -1.90 4.53 -5.13
N GLY A 65 -3.20 4.80 -5.27
CA GLY A 65 -3.74 5.62 -6.36
C GLY A 65 -3.28 7.07 -6.33
N TRP A 66 -3.07 7.64 -5.14
CA TRP A 66 -2.38 8.93 -5.01
C TRP A 66 -0.98 8.80 -5.63
N ALA A 67 -0.14 7.88 -5.14
CA ALA A 67 1.23 7.69 -5.61
C ALA A 67 1.34 7.49 -7.13
N GLN A 68 0.47 6.68 -7.73
CA GLN A 68 0.40 6.43 -9.18
C GLN A 68 0.13 7.72 -9.98
N ARG A 69 -0.66 8.64 -9.42
CA ARG A 69 -0.87 9.97 -10.01
C ARG A 69 0.39 10.83 -9.93
N GLN A 70 1.17 10.77 -8.84
CA GLN A 70 2.41 11.54 -8.74
C GLN A 70 3.50 11.04 -9.71
N THR A 71 3.53 9.76 -10.02
CA THR A 71 4.46 9.18 -11.00
C THR A 71 4.03 9.42 -12.45
N GLY A 72 2.85 10.01 -12.69
CA GLY A 72 2.35 10.32 -14.03
C GLY A 72 1.95 9.08 -14.84
N THR A 73 1.75 7.94 -14.18
CA THR A 73 1.40 6.65 -14.79
C THR A 73 -0.09 6.31 -14.69
N SER A 74 -0.85 7.10 -13.92
CA SER A 74 -2.30 6.97 -13.83
C SER A 74 -3.00 7.30 -15.16
N ARG A 75 -4.09 6.60 -15.46
CA ARG A 75 -4.92 6.82 -16.65
C ARG A 75 -6.29 7.37 -16.27
N PRO A 76 -6.94 8.20 -17.10
CA PRO A 76 -8.25 8.76 -16.78
C PRO A 76 -9.31 7.71 -16.41
N GLU A 77 -9.28 6.54 -17.07
CA GLU A 77 -10.19 5.43 -16.79
C GLU A 77 -10.05 4.83 -15.38
N TYR A 78 -8.93 5.06 -14.69
CA TYR A 78 -8.71 4.57 -13.33
C TYR A 78 -9.36 5.49 -12.27
N GLY A 79 -9.83 6.67 -12.66
CA GLY A 79 -10.42 7.65 -11.77
C GLY A 79 -9.39 8.39 -10.90
N SER A 80 -9.83 8.92 -9.77
CA SER A 80 -8.97 9.65 -8.83
C SER A 80 -8.92 8.98 -7.46
N TRP A 81 -7.88 9.27 -6.67
CA TRP A 81 -7.70 8.72 -5.32
C TRP A 81 -8.82 9.06 -4.33
N TYR A 82 -9.61 10.09 -4.60
CA TYR A 82 -10.79 10.49 -3.82
C TYR A 82 -12.13 9.95 -4.38
N ASP A 83 -12.12 9.29 -5.54
CA ASP A 83 -13.33 8.75 -6.17
C ASP A 83 -13.61 7.30 -5.71
N SER A 84 -14.22 6.48 -6.57
CA SER A 84 -14.43 5.05 -6.39
C SER A 84 -13.18 4.23 -6.75
N ALA A 85 -13.13 2.97 -6.32
CA ALA A 85 -12.11 2.02 -6.78
C ALA A 85 -12.06 1.99 -8.33
N PRO A 86 -10.86 1.92 -8.94
CA PRO A 86 -9.56 1.61 -8.35
C PRO A 86 -8.82 2.82 -7.72
N TYR A 87 -9.50 3.93 -7.46
CA TYR A 87 -8.93 5.11 -6.79
C TYR A 87 -7.77 5.75 -7.57
N GLY A 88 -7.77 5.66 -8.90
CA GLY A 88 -6.72 6.21 -9.76
C GLY A 88 -5.44 5.36 -9.85
N ASP A 89 -5.41 4.19 -9.20
CA ASP A 89 -4.34 3.22 -9.34
C ASP A 89 -4.60 2.25 -10.51
N ASP A 90 -3.55 1.56 -10.96
CA ASP A 90 -3.73 0.47 -11.92
C ASP A 90 -4.56 -0.68 -11.30
N PRO A 91 -5.58 -1.21 -12.00
CA PRO A 91 -6.40 -2.30 -11.48
C PRO A 91 -5.61 -3.56 -11.08
N ASP A 92 -4.53 -3.88 -11.78
CA ASP A 92 -3.67 -5.03 -11.44
C ASP A 92 -2.86 -4.75 -10.17
N ASP A 93 -2.34 -3.52 -10.01
CA ASP A 93 -1.64 -3.09 -8.81
C ASP A 93 -2.58 -3.17 -7.58
N GLN A 94 -3.82 -2.66 -7.73
CA GLN A 94 -4.88 -2.74 -6.72
C GLN A 94 -5.26 -4.17 -6.35
N TYR A 95 -5.29 -5.09 -7.31
CA TYR A 95 -5.54 -6.50 -7.04
C TYR A 95 -4.48 -7.07 -6.10
N TRP A 96 -3.19 -6.80 -6.35
CA TRP A 96 -2.09 -7.29 -5.51
C TRP A 96 -2.09 -6.64 -4.12
N ILE A 97 -2.40 -5.35 -4.01
CA ILE A 97 -2.55 -4.68 -2.71
C ILE A 97 -3.65 -5.35 -1.89
N ARG A 98 -4.82 -5.60 -2.49
CA ARG A 98 -5.92 -6.32 -1.82
C ARG A 98 -5.52 -7.73 -1.42
N ALA A 99 -4.80 -8.46 -2.27
CA ALA A 99 -4.30 -9.79 -1.94
C ALA A 99 -3.36 -9.76 -0.71
N GLY A 100 -2.51 -8.75 -0.60
CA GLY A 100 -1.65 -8.52 0.56
C GLY A 100 -2.43 -8.24 1.84
N ILE A 101 -3.42 -7.33 1.76
CA ILE A 101 -4.33 -7.02 2.87
C ILE A 101 -5.04 -8.29 3.35
N GLU A 102 -5.64 -9.05 2.45
CA GLU A 102 -6.36 -10.30 2.78
C GLU A 102 -5.43 -11.36 3.37
N TYR A 103 -4.18 -11.42 2.90
CA TYR A 103 -3.17 -12.28 3.52
C TYR A 103 -2.90 -11.88 4.97
N ALA A 104 -2.70 -10.59 5.25
CA ALA A 104 -2.45 -10.09 6.61
C ALA A 104 -3.61 -10.41 7.56
N LYS A 105 -4.86 -10.17 7.12
CA LYS A 105 -6.06 -10.51 7.89
C LYS A 105 -6.12 -11.99 8.23
N ARG A 106 -5.87 -12.87 7.25
CA ARG A 106 -5.85 -14.34 7.45
C ARG A 106 -4.73 -14.78 8.38
N ALA A 107 -3.62 -14.05 8.41
CA ALA A 107 -2.50 -14.28 9.31
C ALA A 107 -2.74 -13.73 10.74
N GLY A 108 -3.90 -13.12 11.01
CA GLY A 108 -4.30 -12.66 12.34
C GLY A 108 -3.90 -11.23 12.70
N PHE A 109 -3.59 -10.41 11.70
CA PHE A 109 -3.39 -8.97 11.86
C PHE A 109 -4.70 -8.19 11.77
#